data_AF-A0A7C8HGT4-F1
#
_entry.id   AF-A0A7C8HGT4-F1
#
_cell.length_a   1.000
_cell.length_b   1.000
_cell.length_c   1.000
_cell.angle_alpha   90.00
_cell.angle_beta   90.00
_cell.angle_gamma   90.00
#
_symmetry.space_group_name_H-M   'P 1'
#
loop_
_entity.id
_entity.type
_entity.pdbx_description
1 polymer ?
#
loop_
_entity_poly.entity_id
_entity_poly.type
_entity_poly.pdbx_seq_one_letter_code
_entity_poly.pdbx_strand_id
1 'polypeptide(L)'
;LQGEIDAALEFWNFAADLEAQGFTRAVELTDVEKALGAKGDVVVTGYVFDEGFAAKNSDALARFFAMSGKAKELIATSEKAWDVVKTQRLRGKDANTLDIYRKRYVASLPKRPIAQEEADARTLYGALAALGGEKLVGPSKTLDPGTFYKGAEVKPH
;
A
#
# COMPACT_ATOMS: atom_id res chain seq x y z
N LEU A 1 -15.16 -19.08 -12.89
CA LEU A 1 -16.31 -18.16 -13.09
C LEU A 1 -17.18 -18.74 -14.19
N GLN A 2 -18.49 -18.91 -13.97
CA GLN A 2 -19.43 -19.53 -14.92
C GLN A 2 -19.81 -18.62 -16.11
N GLY A 3 -19.02 -17.57 -16.39
CA GLY A 3 -19.28 -16.61 -17.48
C GLY A 3 -20.37 -15.57 -17.18
N GLU A 4 -20.87 -15.49 -15.93
CA GLU A 4 -21.99 -14.63 -15.55
C GLU A 4 -21.58 -13.23 -15.04
N ILE A 5 -20.28 -12.95 -14.90
CA ILE A 5 -19.76 -11.70 -14.35
C ILE A 5 -18.82 -11.04 -15.37
N ASP A 6 -19.22 -9.88 -15.88
CA ASP A 6 -18.44 -9.10 -16.85
C ASP A 6 -17.23 -8.38 -16.21
N ALA A 7 -17.36 -7.97 -14.95
CA ALA A 7 -16.29 -7.33 -14.17
C ALA A 7 -16.53 -7.51 -12.66
N ALA A 8 -15.44 -7.58 -11.89
CA ALA A 8 -15.48 -7.62 -10.43
C ALA A 8 -14.50 -6.60 -9.84
N LEU A 9 -14.88 -5.98 -8.72
CA LEU A 9 -13.97 -5.17 -7.91
C LEU A 9 -13.23 -6.10 -6.97
N GLU A 10 -11.93 -6.28 -7.22
CA GLU A 10 -11.08 -7.21 -6.47
C GLU A 10 -9.87 -6.50 -5.88
N PHE A 11 -9.39 -7.01 -4.75
CA PHE A 11 -8.22 -6.45 -4.07
C PHE A 11 -6.99 -7.36 -4.17
N TRP A 12 -5.83 -6.71 -4.23
CA TRP A 12 -4.47 -7.27 -4.13
C TRP A 12 -4.30 -8.72 -4.59
N ASN A 13 -4.33 -9.70 -3.69
CA ASN A 13 -4.06 -11.12 -3.98
C ASN A 13 -5.12 -11.75 -4.89
N PHE A 14 -6.39 -11.40 -4.74
CA PHE A 14 -7.46 -11.93 -5.60
C PHE A 14 -7.33 -11.38 -7.02
N ALA A 15 -7.03 -10.08 -7.16
CA ALA A 15 -6.74 -9.48 -8.46
C ALA A 15 -5.47 -10.09 -9.11
N ALA A 16 -4.44 -10.40 -8.32
CA ALA A 16 -3.23 -11.06 -8.81
C ALA A 16 -3.49 -12.52 -9.27
N ASP A 17 -4.33 -13.26 -8.54
CA ASP A 17 -4.74 -14.61 -8.92
C ASP A 17 -5.55 -14.63 -10.23
N LEU A 18 -6.39 -13.61 -10.46
CA LEU A 18 -7.12 -13.45 -11.72
C LEU A 18 -6.18 -13.02 -12.86
N GLU A 19 -5.23 -12.13 -12.61
CA GLU A 19 -4.19 -11.76 -13.59
C GLU A 19 -3.38 -12.99 -14.02
N ALA A 20 -3.06 -13.90 -13.10
CA ALA A 20 -2.38 -15.14 -13.40
C ALA A 20 -3.20 -16.11 -14.27
N GLN A 21 -4.53 -15.98 -14.24
CA GLN A 21 -5.47 -16.73 -15.08
C GLN A 21 -5.76 -16.05 -16.43
N GLY A 22 -5.10 -14.93 -16.73
CA GLY A 22 -5.23 -14.21 -18.00
C GLY A 22 -6.30 -13.11 -18.01
N PHE A 23 -6.92 -12.79 -16.86
CA PHE A 23 -7.82 -11.64 -16.76
C PHE A 23 -7.03 -10.33 -16.77
N THR A 24 -7.65 -9.28 -17.30
CA THR A 24 -7.05 -7.94 -17.38
C THR A 24 -7.75 -6.99 -16.42
N ARG A 25 -7.00 -6.05 -15.83
CA ARG A 25 -7.57 -4.97 -15.03
C ARG A 25 -8.10 -3.88 -15.96
N ALA A 26 -9.42 -3.70 -15.98
CA ALA A 26 -10.08 -2.67 -16.77
C ALA A 26 -9.86 -1.26 -16.18
N VAL A 27 -9.87 -1.15 -14.85
CA VAL A 27 -9.62 0.08 -14.10
C VAL A 27 -8.74 -0.26 -12.90
N GLU A 28 -7.64 0.47 -12.72
CA GLU A 28 -6.81 0.38 -11.52
C GLU A 28 -7.29 1.38 -10.48
N LEU A 29 -7.24 1.02 -9.19
CA LEU A 29 -7.68 1.92 -8.11
C LEU A 29 -6.87 3.22 -8.07
N THR A 30 -5.60 3.18 -8.47
CA THR A 30 -4.73 4.35 -8.58
C THR A 30 -5.23 5.37 -9.60
N ASP A 31 -5.95 4.93 -10.64
CA ASP A 31 -6.57 5.84 -11.61
C ASP A 31 -7.81 6.53 -11.01
N VAL A 32 -8.57 5.80 -10.19
CA VAL A 32 -9.70 6.36 -9.43
C VAL A 32 -9.20 7.38 -8.40
N GLU A 33 -8.13 7.07 -7.66
CA GLU A 33 -7.51 7.99 -6.71
C GLU A 33 -7.05 9.29 -7.39
N LYS A 34 -6.44 9.18 -8.57
CA LYS A 34 -6.03 10.34 -9.38
C LYS A 34 -7.22 11.16 -9.86
N ALA A 35 -8.30 10.49 -10.29
CA ALA A 35 -9.55 11.17 -10.65
C ALA A 35 -10.19 11.90 -9.45
N LEU A 36 -9.97 11.42 -8.23
CA LEU A 36 -10.38 12.06 -6.97
C LEU A 36 -9.39 13.14 -6.48
N GLY A 37 -8.32 13.40 -7.22
CA GLY A 37 -7.40 14.52 -6.98
C GLY A 37 -6.03 14.14 -6.41
N ALA A 38 -5.74 12.86 -6.18
CA ALA A 38 -4.39 12.44 -5.82
C ALA A 38 -3.41 12.69 -6.98
N LYS A 39 -2.17 13.06 -6.65
CA LYS A 39 -1.13 13.33 -7.65
C LYS A 39 -0.25 12.13 -7.94
N GLY A 40 -0.22 11.13 -7.07
CA GLY A 40 0.48 9.87 -7.30
C GLY A 40 -0.21 8.70 -6.64
N ASP A 41 0.46 7.56 -6.64
CA ASP A 41 -0.08 6.30 -6.12
C ASP A 41 -0.02 6.36 -4.58
N VAL A 42 -1.18 6.49 -3.93
CA VAL A 42 -1.26 6.81 -2.50
C VAL A 42 -1.07 5.56 -1.65
N VAL A 43 -0.34 5.70 -0.55
CA VAL A 43 -0.21 4.63 0.44
C VAL A 43 -1.50 4.51 1.26
N VAL A 44 -2.25 3.43 1.01
CA VAL A 44 -3.51 3.13 1.71
C VAL A 44 -3.35 2.30 2.99
N THR A 45 -2.17 1.72 3.23
CA THR A 45 -1.88 0.91 4.43
C THR A 45 -0.60 1.35 5.11
N GLY A 46 -0.61 1.37 6.44
CA GLY A 46 0.52 1.82 7.24
C GLY A 46 0.53 1.20 8.63
N TYR A 47 1.62 1.46 9.35
CA TYR A 47 1.74 1.09 10.77
C TYR A 47 1.10 2.19 11.62
N VAL A 48 0.35 1.78 12.63
CA VAL A 48 -0.35 2.70 13.56
C VAL A 48 0.19 2.48 14.96
N PHE A 49 0.48 3.58 15.65
CA PHE A 49 0.92 3.63 17.04
C PHE A 49 0.57 5.02 17.60
N ASP A 50 0.40 5.11 18.91
CA ASP A 50 0.16 6.40 19.55
C ASP A 50 1.44 7.25 19.67
N GLU A 51 1.25 8.56 19.85
CA GLU A 51 2.36 9.53 19.96
C GLU A 51 3.28 9.23 21.16
N GLY A 52 2.72 8.76 22.28
CA GLY A 52 3.48 8.43 23.48
C GLY A 52 4.40 7.23 23.26
N PHE A 53 3.92 6.20 22.56
CA PHE A 53 4.75 5.09 22.11
C PHE A 53 5.84 5.56 21.16
N ALA A 54 5.51 6.41 20.17
CA ALA A 54 6.47 6.93 19.22
C ALA A 54 7.61 7.70 19.90
N ALA A 55 7.26 8.59 20.82
CA ALA A 55 8.22 9.40 21.57
C ALA A 55 9.16 8.54 22.43
N LYS A 56 8.63 7.51 23.09
CA LYS A 56 9.43 6.60 23.94
C LYS A 56 10.30 5.63 23.14
N ASN A 57 9.95 5.34 21.90
CA ASN A 57 10.57 4.28 21.09
C ASN A 57 11.14 4.79 19.76
N SER A 58 11.49 6.08 19.65
CA SER A 58 11.95 6.71 18.41
C SER A 58 13.07 5.95 17.73
N ASP A 59 14.08 5.51 18.49
CA ASP A 59 15.24 4.79 17.97
C ASP A 59 14.88 3.38 17.49
N ALA A 60 13.97 2.71 18.20
CA ALA A 60 13.48 1.40 17.80
C ALA A 60 12.65 1.49 16.51
N LEU A 61 11.78 2.50 16.40
CA LEU A 61 11.00 2.79 15.21
C LEU A 61 11.91 3.13 14.01
N ALA A 62 12.93 3.97 14.21
CA ALA A 62 13.88 4.30 13.15
C ALA A 62 14.58 3.05 12.60
N ARG A 63 15.07 2.16 13.48
CA ARG A 63 15.65 0.88 13.07
C ARG A 63 14.63 -0.04 12.39
N PHE A 64 13.41 -0.10 12.90
CA PHE A 64 12.34 -0.92 12.33
C PHE A 64 12.03 -0.49 10.89
N PHE A 65 11.83 0.81 10.64
CA PHE A 65 11.54 1.32 9.30
C PHE A 65 12.72 1.13 8.34
N ALA A 66 13.95 1.38 8.80
CA ALA A 66 15.15 1.12 8.00
C ALA A 66 15.28 -0.36 7.62
N MET A 67 15.06 -1.28 8.56
CA MET A 67 15.11 -2.72 8.29
C MET A 67 13.93 -3.19 7.43
N SER A 68 12.74 -2.62 7.61
CA SER A 68 11.58 -2.90 6.76
C SER A 68 11.85 -2.48 5.31
N GLY A 69 12.45 -1.30 5.11
CA GLY A 69 12.89 -0.83 3.79
C GLY A 69 13.87 -1.78 3.13
N LYS A 70 14.94 -2.17 3.85
CA LYS A 70 15.92 -3.16 3.35
C LYS A 70 15.29 -4.51 3.02
N ALA A 71 14.37 -5.00 3.84
CA ALA A 71 13.68 -6.26 3.59
C ALA A 71 12.82 -6.19 2.32
N LYS A 72 12.08 -5.08 2.13
CA LYS A 72 11.29 -4.83 0.92
C LYS A 72 12.16 -4.78 -0.33
N GLU A 73 13.31 -4.11 -0.25
CA GLU A 73 14.30 -4.06 -1.32
C GLU A 73 14.86 -5.45 -1.65
N LEU A 74 15.24 -6.24 -0.64
CA LEU A 74 15.71 -7.61 -0.84
C LEU A 74 14.64 -8.49 -1.50
N ILE A 75 13.37 -8.37 -1.09
CA ILE A 75 12.27 -9.08 -1.76
C ILE A 75 12.18 -8.63 -3.23
N ALA A 76 12.42 -7.36 -3.54
CA ALA A 76 12.39 -6.86 -4.91
C ALA A 76 13.56 -7.37 -5.76
N THR A 77 14.75 -7.53 -5.19
CA THR A 77 16.00 -7.69 -5.96
C THR A 77 16.75 -9.02 -5.76
N SER A 78 16.42 -9.80 -4.72
CA SER A 78 17.14 -11.03 -4.38
C SER A 78 16.28 -12.28 -4.53
N GLU A 79 16.70 -13.20 -5.41
CA GLU A 79 16.06 -14.51 -5.55
C GLU A 79 16.07 -15.30 -4.25
N LYS A 80 17.18 -15.27 -3.49
CA LYS A 80 17.27 -15.96 -2.20
C LYS A 80 16.25 -15.41 -1.20
N ALA A 81 16.05 -14.09 -1.14
CA ALA A 81 15.03 -13.50 -0.27
C ALA A 81 13.62 -13.86 -0.76
N TRP A 82 13.40 -13.87 -2.07
CA TRP A 82 12.14 -14.26 -2.66
C TRP A 82 11.81 -15.75 -2.41
N ASP A 83 12.79 -16.64 -2.44
CA ASP A 83 12.64 -18.06 -2.10
C ASP A 83 12.12 -18.26 -0.67
N VAL A 84 12.58 -17.45 0.29
CA VAL A 84 12.05 -17.48 1.65
C VAL A 84 10.58 -17.09 1.67
N VAL A 85 10.18 -16.04 0.93
CA VAL A 85 8.77 -15.63 0.84
C VAL A 85 7.91 -16.72 0.20
N LYS A 86 8.34 -17.28 -0.94
CA LYS A 86 7.67 -18.38 -1.63
C LYS A 86 7.43 -19.56 -0.68
N THR A 87 8.48 -19.98 0.04
CA THR A 87 8.43 -21.15 0.91
C THR A 87 7.70 -20.92 2.23
N GLN A 88 7.60 -19.70 2.76
CA GLN A 88 6.98 -19.46 4.06
C GLN A 88 5.57 -18.88 3.97
N ARG A 89 5.24 -18.15 2.91
CA ARG A 89 4.00 -17.37 2.81
C ARG A 89 3.12 -17.74 1.62
N LEU A 90 3.70 -18.24 0.53
CA LEU A 90 3.00 -18.43 -0.74
C LEU A 90 3.05 -19.88 -1.25
N ARG A 91 3.11 -20.85 -0.32
CA ARG A 91 3.16 -22.28 -0.67
C ARG A 91 1.98 -22.66 -1.56
N GLY A 92 2.26 -23.42 -2.63
CA GLY A 92 1.24 -23.97 -3.52
C GLY A 92 0.84 -23.08 -4.71
N LYS A 93 1.41 -21.89 -4.86
CA LYS A 93 1.25 -21.06 -6.07
C LYS A 93 2.23 -21.50 -7.16
N ASP A 94 1.79 -21.48 -8.42
CA ASP A 94 2.65 -21.74 -9.57
C ASP A 94 3.62 -20.56 -9.85
N ALA A 95 4.59 -20.78 -10.74
CA ALA A 95 5.63 -19.80 -11.05
C ALA A 95 5.08 -18.47 -11.60
N ASN A 96 4.08 -18.52 -12.49
CA ASN A 96 3.48 -17.32 -13.09
C ASN A 96 2.76 -16.49 -12.02
N THR A 97 1.97 -17.14 -11.17
CA THR A 97 1.29 -16.47 -10.06
C THR A 97 2.29 -15.83 -9.10
N LEU A 98 3.39 -16.52 -8.78
CA LEU A 98 4.44 -15.99 -7.90
C LEU A 98 5.13 -14.76 -8.50
N ASP A 99 5.44 -14.76 -9.81
CA ASP A 99 6.05 -13.61 -10.47
C ASP A 99 5.13 -12.39 -10.47
N ILE A 100 3.83 -12.59 -10.71
CA ILE A 100 2.82 -11.54 -10.61
C ILE A 100 2.74 -11.00 -9.18
N TYR A 101 2.72 -11.88 -8.17
CA TYR A 101 2.69 -11.46 -6.77
C TYR A 101 3.91 -10.59 -6.43
N ARG A 102 5.11 -10.99 -6.84
CA ARG A 102 6.32 -10.20 -6.61
C ARG A 102 6.25 -8.85 -7.31
N LYS A 103 5.85 -8.83 -8.58
CA LYS A 103 5.68 -7.60 -9.38
C LYS A 103 4.69 -6.64 -8.70
N ARG A 104 3.53 -7.13 -8.29
CA ARG A 104 2.48 -6.31 -7.66
C ARG A 104 2.87 -5.85 -6.26
N TYR A 105 3.57 -6.68 -5.49
CA TYR A 105 4.16 -6.28 -4.21
C TYR A 105 5.15 -5.12 -4.38
N VAL A 106 6.10 -5.24 -5.32
CA VAL A 106 7.10 -4.19 -5.59
C VAL A 106 6.45 -2.91 -6.11
N ALA A 107 5.43 -3.03 -6.96
CA ALA A 107 4.67 -1.88 -7.45
C ALA A 107 3.99 -1.11 -6.32
N SER A 108 3.52 -1.80 -5.28
CA SER A 108 2.82 -1.21 -4.13
C SER A 108 3.73 -0.55 -3.07
N LEU A 109 5.05 -0.66 -3.23
CA LEU A 109 5.98 -0.05 -2.27
C LEU A 109 5.91 1.48 -2.36
N PRO A 110 5.83 2.20 -1.23
CA PRO A 110 5.89 3.66 -1.22
C PRO A 110 7.21 4.16 -1.84
N LYS A 111 7.12 5.13 -2.76
CA LYS A 111 8.27 5.68 -3.49
C LYS A 111 8.47 7.18 -3.27
N ARG A 112 7.55 7.83 -2.59
CA ARG A 112 7.49 9.29 -2.47
C ARG A 112 7.79 9.74 -1.04
N PRO A 113 8.23 11.00 -0.85
CA PRO A 113 8.36 11.60 0.47
C PRO A 113 7.04 11.57 1.24
N ILE A 114 7.10 11.44 2.58
CA ILE A 114 5.90 11.35 3.42
C ILE A 114 5.05 12.63 3.28
N ALA A 115 5.68 13.79 3.07
CA ALA A 115 4.95 15.03 2.80
C ALA A 115 4.03 14.95 1.57
N GLN A 116 4.43 14.24 0.50
CA GLN A 116 3.59 14.06 -0.69
C GLN A 116 2.47 13.04 -0.44
N GLU A 117 2.79 11.95 0.26
CA GLU A 117 1.78 10.95 0.67
C GLU A 117 0.71 11.59 1.56
N GLU A 118 1.10 12.41 2.53
CA GLU A 118 0.17 13.12 3.41
C GLU A 118 -0.72 14.11 2.64
N ALA A 119 -0.16 14.85 1.67
CA ALA A 119 -0.92 15.82 0.88
C ALA A 119 -2.00 15.13 0.02
N ASP A 120 -1.67 14.01 -0.61
CA ASP A 120 -2.64 13.23 -1.39
C ASP A 120 -3.66 12.54 -0.48
N ALA A 121 -3.24 11.97 0.65
CA ALA A 121 -4.15 11.37 1.63
C ALA A 121 -5.17 12.40 2.17
N ARG A 122 -4.73 13.64 2.43
CA ARG A 122 -5.63 14.74 2.82
C ARG A 122 -6.63 15.07 1.71
N THR A 123 -6.21 15.05 0.46
CA THR A 123 -7.06 15.31 -0.70
C THR A 123 -8.12 14.21 -0.86
N LEU A 124 -7.70 12.95 -0.83
CA LEU A 124 -8.60 11.79 -0.91
C LEU A 124 -9.56 11.73 0.27
N TYR A 125 -9.08 11.98 1.50
CA TYR A 125 -9.94 12.06 2.68
C TYR A 125 -11.04 13.12 2.49
N GLY A 126 -10.70 14.29 1.95
CA GLY A 126 -11.67 15.34 1.63
C GLY A 126 -12.74 14.87 0.64
N ALA A 127 -12.33 14.14 -0.41
CA ALA A 127 -13.28 13.55 -1.36
C ALA A 127 -14.20 12.52 -0.69
N LEU A 128 -13.65 11.63 0.14
CA LEU A 128 -14.44 10.64 0.89
C LEU A 128 -15.40 11.31 1.88
N ALA A 129 -14.95 12.35 2.58
CA ALA A 129 -15.79 13.12 3.51
C ALA A 129 -16.94 13.83 2.77
N ALA A 130 -16.69 14.38 1.58
CA ALA A 130 -17.70 15.04 0.77
C ALA A 130 -18.75 14.06 0.22
N LEU A 131 -18.33 12.86 -0.20
CA LEU A 131 -19.20 11.86 -0.82
C LEU A 131 -19.93 10.98 0.19
N GLY A 132 -19.22 10.50 1.22
CA GLY A 132 -19.72 9.53 2.20
C GLY A 132 -20.20 10.14 3.51
N GLY A 133 -19.85 11.40 3.78
CA GLY A 133 -20.22 12.12 4.99
C GLY A 133 -19.74 11.43 6.28
N GLU A 134 -20.39 11.79 7.39
CA GLU A 134 -20.01 11.33 8.73
C GLU A 134 -20.06 9.81 8.91
N LYS A 135 -20.93 9.11 8.17
CA LYS A 135 -21.00 7.64 8.21
C LYS A 135 -19.71 6.96 7.71
N LEU A 136 -18.97 7.64 6.83
CA LEU A 136 -17.75 7.09 6.24
C LEU A 136 -16.50 7.56 6.97
N VAL A 137 -16.42 8.85 7.32
CA VAL A 137 -15.18 9.45 7.87
C VAL A 137 -15.27 9.79 9.36
N GLY A 138 -16.42 9.55 9.99
CA GLY A 138 -16.70 10.02 11.34
C GLY A 138 -16.94 11.53 11.40
N PRO A 139 -16.88 12.15 12.60
CA PRO A 139 -17.19 13.57 12.77
C PRO A 139 -16.12 14.49 12.19
N SER A 140 -14.90 13.99 11.94
CA SER A 140 -13.82 14.79 11.37
C SER A 140 -14.04 14.99 9.87
N LYS A 141 -13.96 16.24 9.40
CA LYS A 141 -14.10 16.59 7.98
C LYS A 141 -12.76 16.74 7.27
N THR A 142 -11.67 16.62 8.01
CA THR A 142 -10.31 16.75 7.50
C THR A 142 -9.45 15.65 8.09
N LEU A 143 -8.42 15.23 7.34
CA LEU A 143 -7.42 14.33 7.90
C LEU A 143 -6.73 14.98 9.11
N ASP A 144 -6.77 14.28 10.24
CA ASP A 144 -6.23 14.78 11.50
C ASP A 144 -4.72 15.06 11.38
N PRO A 145 -4.23 16.22 11.84
CA PRO A 145 -2.81 16.49 11.93
C PRO A 145 -2.11 15.41 12.74
N GLY A 146 -0.88 15.03 12.35
CA GLY A 146 -0.11 14.00 13.06
C GLY A 146 -0.41 12.56 12.62
N THR A 147 -1.38 12.33 11.72
CA THR A 147 -1.66 10.98 11.16
C THR A 147 -0.42 10.34 10.53
N PHE A 148 0.45 11.14 9.91
CA PHE A 148 1.67 10.67 9.26
C PHE A 148 2.91 10.86 10.16
N TYR A 149 3.50 9.75 10.60
CA TYR A 149 4.73 9.76 11.38
C TYR A 149 5.95 10.17 10.53
N LYS A 150 6.59 11.28 10.90
CA LYS A 150 7.73 11.87 10.15
C LYS A 150 9.09 11.26 10.49
N GLY A 151 9.22 10.56 11.62
CA GLY A 151 10.47 9.93 12.03
C GLY A 151 10.89 8.73 11.17
N ALA A 152 10.08 8.34 10.19
CA ALA A 152 10.38 7.28 9.23
C ALA A 152 10.99 7.79 7.91
N GLU A 153 11.10 9.10 7.70
CA GLU A 153 11.75 9.63 6.49
C GLU A 153 13.23 9.26 6.48
N VAL A 154 13.66 8.57 5.43
CA VAL A 154 15.07 8.40 5.13
C VAL A 154 15.58 9.75 4.65
N LYS A 155 16.41 10.42 5.45
CA LYS A 155 17.06 11.66 5.03
C LYS A 155 17.89 11.37 3.77
N PRO A 156 17.74 12.16 2.69
CA PRO A 156 18.67 12.05 1.58
C PRO A 156 20.09 12.31 2.09
N HIS A 157 21.03 11.46 1.65
CA HIS A 157 22.46 11.63 1.88
C HIS A 157 23.01 12.83 1.11
#